data_AF-K2D693-F1
#
_entry.id   AF-K2D693-F1
#
_cell.length_a   1.000
_cell.length_b   1.000
_cell.length_c   1.000
_cell.angle_alpha   90.00
_cell.angle_beta   90.00
_cell.angle_gamma   90.00
#
_symmetry.space_group_name_H-M   'P 1'
#
loop_
_entity.id
_entity.type
_entity.pdbx_description
1 polymer ?
#
loop_
_entity_poly.entity_id
_entity_poly.type
_entity_poly.pdbx_seq_one_letter_code
_entity_poly.pdbx_strand_id
1 'polypeptide(L)'
;QNERSQMQNRENAMRVLRSRLLDLAQVAADKNLSDLRGVYQKAEWGSQIRSYVLHPYQMVKDHRTDFEVGNSQSVLDGDLDGFIEAWLKFNK
;
A
#
# COMPACT_ATOMS: atom_id res chain seq x y z
N GLN A 1 -51.31 9.48 22.88
CA GLN A 1 -49.99 9.06 23.39
C GLN A 1 -49.10 8.31 22.35
N ASN A 2 -49.52 8.11 21.09
CA ASN A 2 -48.75 7.33 20.09
C ASN A 2 -47.59 8.06 19.36
N GLU A 3 -47.49 9.38 19.46
CA GLU A 3 -46.49 10.16 18.69
C GLU A 3 -45.06 10.05 19.24
N ARG A 4 -44.93 9.71 20.53
CA ARG A 4 -43.62 9.56 21.20
C ARG A 4 -42.82 8.36 20.64
N SER A 5 -43.49 7.26 20.31
CA SER A 5 -42.83 6.06 19.77
C SER A 5 -42.45 6.22 18.30
N GLN A 6 -43.24 6.95 17.49
CA GLN A 6 -42.90 7.20 16.08
C GLN A 6 -41.62 8.04 15.95
N MET A 7 -41.50 9.12 16.73
CA MET A 7 -40.28 9.94 16.74
C MET A 7 -39.06 9.14 17.19
N GLN A 8 -39.20 8.33 18.25
CA GLN A 8 -38.11 7.51 18.76
C GLN A 8 -37.71 6.38 17.78
N ASN A 9 -38.68 5.76 17.11
CA ASN A 9 -38.43 4.79 16.04
C ASN A 9 -37.69 5.44 14.87
N ARG A 10 -38.09 6.66 14.47
CA ARG A 10 -37.41 7.42 13.42
C ARG A 10 -35.97 7.75 13.80
N GLU A 11 -35.74 8.19 15.03
CA GLU A 11 -34.39 8.51 15.51
C GLU A 11 -33.48 7.26 15.53
N ASN A 12 -34.00 6.15 16.06
CA ASN A 12 -33.27 4.88 16.07
C ASN A 12 -32.97 4.39 14.65
N ALA A 13 -33.95 4.47 13.73
CA ALA A 13 -33.74 4.11 12.33
C ALA A 13 -32.67 4.99 11.66
N MET A 14 -32.67 6.31 11.94
CA MET A 14 -31.64 7.22 11.43
C MET A 14 -30.26 6.92 12.01
N ARG A 15 -30.17 6.53 13.28
CA ARG A 15 -28.90 6.12 13.91
C ARG A 15 -28.32 4.88 13.23
N VAL A 16 -29.15 3.86 13.03
CA VAL A 16 -28.76 2.63 12.32
C VAL A 16 -28.36 2.93 10.87
N LEU A 17 -29.15 3.75 10.16
CA LEU A 17 -28.86 4.12 8.77
C LEU A 17 -27.50 4.83 8.66
N ARG A 18 -27.22 5.80 9.53
CA ARG A 18 -25.93 6.51 9.54
C ARG A 18 -24.75 5.57 9.80
N SER A 19 -24.89 4.63 10.74
CA SER A 19 -23.87 3.61 11.00
C SER A 19 -23.58 2.79 9.73
N ARG A 20 -24.63 2.28 9.07
CA ARG A 20 -24.46 1.48 7.85
C ARG A 20 -23.85 2.28 6.69
N LEU A 21 -24.21 3.56 6.56
CA LEU A 21 -23.62 4.44 5.55
C LEU A 21 -22.14 4.70 5.81
N LEU A 22 -21.74 4.85 7.09
CA LEU A 22 -20.35 4.99 7.47
C LEU A 22 -19.57 3.70 7.14
N ASP A 23 -20.11 2.54 7.49
CA ASP A 23 -19.50 1.25 7.19
C ASP A 23 -19.30 1.07 5.68
N LEU A 24 -20.31 1.43 4.88
CA LEU A 24 -20.24 1.39 3.42
C LEU A 24 -19.16 2.33 2.87
N ALA A 25 -19.07 3.55 3.41
CA ALA A 25 -18.03 4.51 3.02
C ALA A 25 -16.63 4.02 3.38
N GLN A 26 -16.45 3.39 4.54
CA GLN A 26 -15.19 2.79 4.95
C GLN A 26 -14.79 1.65 4.02
N VAL A 27 -15.70 0.74 3.70
CA VAL A 27 -15.45 -0.36 2.76
C VAL A 27 -15.07 0.17 1.37
N ALA A 28 -15.74 1.23 0.90
CA ALA A 28 -15.39 1.85 -0.37
C ALA A 28 -14.00 2.50 -0.35
N ALA A 29 -13.63 3.18 0.75
CA ALA A 29 -12.30 3.75 0.92
C ALA A 29 -11.21 2.67 0.99
N ASP A 30 -11.45 1.61 1.75
CA ASP A 30 -10.54 0.47 1.88
C ASP A 30 -10.34 -0.22 0.53
N LYS A 31 -11.42 -0.37 -0.26
CA LYS A 31 -11.36 -0.92 -1.61
C LYS A 31 -10.50 -0.05 -2.53
N ASN A 32 -10.74 1.26 -2.55
CA ASN A 32 -9.94 2.18 -3.36
C ASN A 32 -8.46 2.14 -2.96
N LEU A 33 -8.18 2.05 -1.65
CA LEU A 33 -6.82 1.92 -1.15
C LEU A 33 -6.17 0.57 -1.52
N SER A 34 -6.93 -0.53 -1.49
CA SER A 34 -6.42 -1.83 -1.92
C SER A 34 -6.13 -1.87 -3.42
N ASP A 35 -6.98 -1.23 -4.24
CA ASP A 35 -6.77 -1.13 -5.68
C ASP A 35 -5.49 -0.32 -5.99
N LEU A 36 -5.26 0.78 -5.25
CA LEU A 36 -4.04 1.60 -5.37
C LEU A 36 -2.77 0.87 -4.90
N ARG A 37 -2.85 0.07 -3.83
CA ARG A 37 -1.71 -0.72 -3.33
C ARG A 37 -1.29 -1.81 -4.32
N GLY A 38 -2.19 -2.21 -5.23
CA GLY A 38 -1.96 -3.28 -6.18
C GLY A 38 -2.04 -4.68 -5.55
N VAL A 39 -1.56 -5.68 -6.28
CA VAL A 39 -1.60 -7.08 -5.84
C VAL A 39 -0.70 -7.25 -4.61
N TYR A 40 -1.29 -7.71 -3.51
CA TYR A 40 -0.51 -8.06 -2.32
C TYR A 40 0.44 -9.22 -2.63
N GLN A 41 1.74 -8.94 -2.59
CA GLN A 41 2.78 -9.97 -2.68
C GLN A 41 3.11 -10.44 -1.25
N LYS A 42 2.95 -11.74 -0.98
CA LYS A 42 3.42 -12.31 0.30
C LYS A 42 4.93 -12.16 0.41
N ALA A 43 5.43 -11.84 1.60
CA ALA A 43 6.84 -11.78 1.92
C ALA A 43 7.46 -13.18 2.02
N GLU A 44 7.51 -13.88 0.89
CA GLU A 44 8.11 -15.20 0.76
C GLU A 44 9.52 -15.06 0.16
N TRP A 45 10.38 -16.04 0.41
CA TRP A 45 11.71 -16.09 -0.19
C TRP A 45 11.61 -16.02 -1.72
N GLY A 46 12.32 -15.07 -2.34
CA GLY A 46 12.29 -14.87 -3.79
C GLY A 46 11.26 -13.83 -4.28
N SER A 47 10.41 -13.31 -3.39
CA SER A 47 9.51 -12.19 -3.72
C SER A 47 10.18 -10.81 -3.63
N GLN A 48 11.45 -10.74 -3.24
CA GLN A 48 12.16 -9.47 -3.10
C GLN A 48 12.39 -8.78 -4.45
N ILE A 49 12.12 -7.46 -4.49
CA ILE A 49 12.40 -6.64 -5.68
C ILE A 49 13.88 -6.28 -5.82
N ARG A 50 14.63 -6.32 -4.72
CA ARG A 50 16.02 -5.85 -4.67
C ARG A 50 16.80 -6.63 -3.63
N SER A 51 18.01 -7.04 -3.99
CA SER A 51 18.98 -7.66 -3.08
C SER A 51 20.01 -6.64 -2.64
N TYR A 52 20.26 -6.58 -1.34
CA TYR A 52 21.32 -5.82 -0.72
C TYR A 52 22.36 -6.80 -0.15
N VAL A 53 23.49 -6.93 -0.84
CA VAL A 53 24.63 -7.71 -0.37
C VAL A 53 25.63 -6.72 0.24
N LEU A 54 25.96 -6.90 1.52
CA LEU A 54 26.90 -6.05 2.25
C LEU A 54 28.25 -6.73 2.48
N HIS A 55 28.25 -8.07 2.52
CA HIS A 55 29.43 -8.92 2.65
C HIS A 55 29.22 -10.24 1.88
N PRO A 56 30.27 -10.85 1.31
CA PRO A 56 31.68 -10.45 1.34
C PRO A 56 32.04 -9.31 0.38
N TYR A 57 31.17 -9.03 -0.60
CA TYR A 57 31.24 -7.86 -1.47
C TYR A 57 30.03 -6.97 -1.22
N GLN A 58 30.15 -5.70 -1.60
CA GLN A 58 29.05 -4.74 -1.55
C GLN A 58 28.40 -4.67 -2.94
N MET A 59 27.12 -4.98 -3.01
CA MET A 59 26.32 -4.85 -4.22
C MET A 59 24.85 -4.69 -3.86
N VAL A 60 24.18 -3.74 -4.52
CA VAL A 60 22.73 -3.63 -4.51
C VAL A 60 22.23 -3.87 -5.92
N LYS A 61 21.36 -4.87 -6.11
CA LYS A 61 20.80 -5.23 -7.42
C LYS A 61 19.28 -5.22 -7.37
N ASP A 62 18.64 -4.48 -8.28
CA ASP A 62 17.18 -4.49 -8.47
C ASP A 62 16.81 -5.56 -9.50
N HIS A 63 16.08 -6.59 -9.07
CA HIS A 63 15.74 -7.76 -9.90
C HIS A 63 14.67 -7.47 -10.95
N ARG A 64 14.02 -6.31 -10.88
CA ARG A 64 12.98 -5.92 -11.87
C ARG A 64 13.59 -5.24 -13.10
N THR A 65 14.73 -4.59 -12.93
CA THR A 65 15.36 -3.73 -13.95
C THR A 65 16.79 -4.16 -14.29
N ASP A 66 17.34 -5.13 -13.54
CA ASP A 66 18.75 -5.53 -13.56
C ASP A 66 19.76 -4.41 -13.27
N PHE A 67 19.31 -3.22 -12.84
CA PHE A 67 20.18 -2.13 -12.42
C PHE A 67 20.90 -2.47 -11.11
N GLU A 68 22.19 -2.18 -11.05
CA GLU A 68 23.05 -2.52 -9.92
C GLU A 68 24.01 -1.38 -9.52
N VAL A 69 24.32 -1.31 -8.23
CA VAL A 69 25.22 -0.32 -7.63
C VAL A 69 26.15 -1.03 -6.65
N GLY A 70 27.46 -0.85 -6.82
CA GLY A 70 28.47 -1.47 -5.95
C GLY A 70 28.61 -0.79 -4.57
N ASN A 71 28.34 0.51 -4.46
CA ASN A 71 28.42 1.23 -3.19
C ASN A 71 27.12 1.07 -2.37
N SER A 72 26.97 -0.06 -1.69
CA SER A 72 25.76 -0.34 -0.89
C SER A 72 25.50 0.70 0.19
N GLN A 73 26.54 1.34 0.75
CA GLN A 73 26.38 2.33 1.80
C GLN A 73 25.65 3.58 1.28
N SER A 74 26.07 4.11 0.13
CA SER A 74 25.39 5.27 -0.48
C SER A 74 23.90 5.02 -0.75
N VAL A 75 23.54 3.80 -1.16
CA VAL A 75 22.15 3.42 -1.41
C VAL A 75 21.36 3.36 -0.10
N LEU A 76 21.96 2.88 0.98
CA LEU A 76 21.34 2.88 2.31
C LEU A 76 21.22 4.30 2.89
N ASP A 77 22.14 5.20 2.52
CA ASP A 77 22.12 6.61 2.91
C ASP A 77 21.13 7.46 2.07
N GLY A 78 20.48 6.86 1.07
CA GLY A 78 19.36 7.46 0.33
C GLY A 78 19.60 7.68 -1.15
N ASP A 79 20.75 7.27 -1.70
CA ASP A 79 21.02 7.36 -3.15
C ASP A 79 20.20 6.30 -3.93
N LEU A 80 18.92 6.61 -4.14
CA LEU A 80 17.93 5.73 -4.79
C LEU A 80 17.54 6.18 -6.20
N ASP A 81 17.98 7.37 -6.63
CA ASP A 81 17.53 8.01 -7.86
C ASP A 81 17.78 7.13 -9.09
N GLY A 82 18.96 6.50 -9.18
CA GLY A 82 19.29 5.57 -10.26
C GLY A 82 18.32 4.39 -10.37
N PHE A 83 17.88 3.84 -9.24
CA PHE A 83 16.90 2.75 -9.21
C PHE A 83 15.50 3.21 -9.62
N ILE A 84 15.10 4.40 -9.17
CA ILE A 84 13.79 4.99 -9.48
C ILE A 84 13.71 5.28 -10.99
N GLU A 85 14.73 5.93 -11.55
CA GLU A 85 14.80 6.19 -12.98
C GLU A 85 14.81 4.91 -13.83
N ALA A 86 15.59 3.90 -13.43
CA ALA A 86 15.64 2.63 -14.12
C ALA A 86 14.26 1.96 -14.16
N TRP A 87 13.53 1.98 -13.03
CA TRP A 87 12.15 1.49 -12.98
C TRP A 87 11.25 2.27 -13.94
N LEU A 88 11.28 3.61 -13.89
CA LEU A 88 10.41 4.47 -14.69
C LEU A 88 10.66 4.32 -16.20
N LYS A 89 11.90 4.04 -16.59
CA LYS A 89 12.26 3.70 -17.97
C LYS A 89 11.79 2.30 -18.36
N PHE A 90 11.88 1.32 -17.47
CA PHE A 90 11.46 -0.07 -17.73
C PHE A 90 9.95 -0.21 -17.92
N ASN A 91 9.13 0.57 -17.22
CA ASN A 91 7.67 0.49 -17.28
C ASN A 91 7.01 1.53 -18.21
N LYS A 92 7.82 2.24 -19.01
CA LYS A 92 7.31 3.01 -20.14
C LYS A 92 6.97 2.07 -21.29
#